data_AF-A0A5C2H361-F1
#
_entry.id   AF-A0A5C2H361-F1
#
_cell.length_a   1.000
_cell.length_b   1.000
_cell.length_c   1.000
_cell.angle_alpha   90.00
_cell.angle_beta   90.00
_cell.angle_gamma   90.00
#
_symmetry.space_group_name_H-M   'P 1'
#
loop_
_entity.id
_entity.type
_entity.pdbx_description
1 polymer ?
#
loop_
_entity_poly.entity_id
_entity_poly.type
_entity_poly.pdbx_seq_one_letter_code
_entity_poly.pdbx_strand_id
1 'polypeptide(L)' 'MIKEQEAIYLDEITDGFRARRVVKNWMAFYNAERPRSALDRQTPDDAYWTGVEEQEAA' A
#
# COMPACT_ATOMS: atom_id res chain seq x y z
N MET A 1 10.34 -9.40 19.56
CA MET A 1 9.28 -8.38 19.41
C MET A 1 9.41 -7.78 18.02
N ILE A 2 8.42 -8.00 17.15
CA ILE A 2 8.36 -7.33 15.86
C ILE A 2 7.64 -6.01 16.11
N LYS A 3 8.34 -4.88 15.88
CA LYS A 3 7.75 -3.55 15.97
C LYS A 3 7.10 -3.24 14.64
N GLU A 4 5.78 -3.29 14.58
CA GLU A 4 5.02 -2.65 13.51
C GLU A 4 5.08 -1.14 13.78
N GLN A 5 5.76 -0.40 12.91
CA GLN A 5 5.80 1.05 12.97
C GLN A 5 4.78 1.58 11.96
N GLU A 6 3.69 2.14 12.47
CA GLU A 6 2.73 2.86 11.67
C GLU A 6 3.17 4.33 11.60
N ALA A 7 3.59 4.77 10.42
CA ALA A 7 3.65 6.20 10.14
C ALA A 7 2.22 6.70 9.95
N ILE A 8 1.72 7.51 10.89
CA ILE A 8 0.44 8.20 10.78
C ILE A 8 0.72 9.58 10.20
N TYR A 9 0.24 9.83 8.98
CA TYR A 9 0.23 11.16 8.35
C TYR A 9 -1.17 11.75 8.45
N LEU A 10 -1.30 12.89 9.13
CA LEU A 10 -2.52 13.68 9.22
C LEU A 10 -2.28 14.98 8.43
N ASP A 11 -2.93 15.13 7.28
CA ASP A 11 -3.03 16.40 6.56
C ASP A 11 -4.50 16.87 6.66
N GLU A 12 -4.73 18.11 7.03
CA GLU A 12 -6.07 18.70 7.03
C GLU A 12 -6.41 19.07 5.58
N ILE A 13 -7.25 18.25 4.95
CA ILE A 13 -7.58 18.43 3.53
C ILE A 13 -8.90 19.16 3.38
N THR A 14 -8.83 20.41 2.94
CA THR A 14 -10.00 21.29 2.71
C THR A 14 -10.55 21.22 1.28
N ASP A 15 -9.87 20.50 0.38
CA ASP A 15 -10.22 20.34 -1.03
C ASP A 15 -10.32 18.85 -1.42
N GLY A 16 -11.48 18.46 -1.97
CA GLY A 16 -11.76 17.07 -2.37
C GLY A 16 -10.83 16.54 -3.48
N PHE A 17 -10.35 17.41 -4.37
CA PHE A 17 -9.40 16.98 -5.42
C PHE A 17 -8.04 16.64 -4.83
N ARG A 18 -7.54 17.47 -3.91
CA ARG A 18 -6.35 17.18 -3.12
C ARG A 18 -6.53 15.92 -2.28
N ALA A 19 -7.70 15.72 -1.67
CA ALA A 19 -7.98 14.53 -0.85
C ALA A 19 -7.85 13.25 -1.68
N ARG A 20 -8.46 13.24 -2.86
CA ARG A 20 -8.36 12.10 -3.77
C ARG A 20 -6.92 11.79 -4.17
N ARG A 21 -6.10 12.82 -4.45
CA ARG A 21 -4.70 12.64 -4.83
C ARG A 21 -3.87 12.07 -3.68
N VAL A 22 -4.03 12.62 -2.47
CA VAL A 22 -3.31 12.17 -1.27
C VAL A 22 -3.65 10.72 -0.95
N VAL A 23 -4.93 10.36 -0.93
CA VAL A 23 -5.38 8.98 -0.68
C VAL A 23 -4.87 8.02 -1.75
N LYS A 24 -4.94 8.40 -3.03
CA LYS A 24 -4.43 7.57 -4.12
C LYS A 24 -2.93 7.29 -3.97
N ASN A 25 -2.15 8.31 -3.69
CA ASN A 25 -0.70 8.18 -3.50
C ASN A 25 -0.37 7.33 -2.27
N TRP A 26 -1.10 7.53 -1.17
CA TRP A 26 -0.91 6.74 0.05
C TRP A 26 -1.22 5.27 -0.16
N MET A 27 -2.32 4.94 -0.85
CA MET A 27 -2.68 3.56 -1.16
C MET A 27 -1.62 2.88 -2.04
N ALA A 28 -1.12 3.57 -3.06
CA ALA A 28 -0.04 3.05 -3.90
C ALA A 28 1.22 2.73 -3.08
N PHE A 29 1.64 3.65 -2.21
CA PHE A 29 2.78 3.43 -1.31
C PHE A 29 2.54 2.25 -0.34
N TYR A 30 1.36 2.17 0.28
CA TYR A 30 1.03 1.10 1.22
C TYR A 30 1.05 -0.28 0.56
N ASN A 31 0.55 -0.38 -0.66
CA ASN A 31 0.42 -1.64 -1.38
C ASN A 31 1.76 -2.13 -1.95
N ALA A 32 2.59 -1.22 -2.46
CA ALA A 32 3.81 -1.58 -3.19
C ALA A 32 5.10 -1.52 -2.35
N GLU A 33 5.14 -0.71 -1.28
CA GLU A 33 6.42 -0.40 -0.60
C GLU A 33 6.45 -0.78 0.87
N ARG A 34 5.34 -1.24 1.46
CA ARG A 34 5.26 -1.54 2.90
C ARG A 34 5.20 -3.04 3.17
N PRO A 35 6.35 -3.67 3.49
CA PRO A 35 6.42 -5.02 4.04
C PRO A 35 5.54 -5.17 5.27
N ARG A 36 4.78 -6.26 5.33
CA ARG A 36 3.89 -6.54 6.46
C ARG A 36 4.31 -7.83 7.14
N SER A 37 4.53 -7.79 8.46
CA SER A 37 4.93 -8.96 9.25
C SER A 37 3.94 -10.11 9.15
N ALA A 38 2.65 -9.78 9.06
CA ALA A 38 1.59 -10.76 8.85
C ALA A 38 1.64 -11.45 7.47
N LEU A 39 2.35 -10.86 6.50
CA LEU A 39 2.54 -11.37 5.15
C LEU A 39 3.99 -11.86 4.94
N ASP A 40 4.65 -12.35 5.99
CA ASP A 40 6.06 -12.78 5.95
C ASP A 40 7.01 -11.74 5.31
N ARG A 41 6.78 -10.45 5.63
CA ARG A 41 7.52 -9.30 5.08
C ARG A 41 7.33 -9.06 3.58
N GLN A 42 6.34 -9.69 2.95
CA GLN A 42 5.87 -9.30 1.63
C GLN A 42 5.06 -8.01 1.71
N THR A 43 5.02 -7.27 0.60
CA THR A 43 4.06 -6.19 0.42
C THR A 43 2.68 -6.76 0.08
N PRO A 44 1.59 -6.01 0.29
CA PRO A 44 0.28 -6.45 -0.18
C PRO A 44 0.24 -6.81 -1.67
N ASP A 45 0.93 -6.06 -2.54
CA ASP A 45 0.98 -6.37 -3.97
C ASP A 45 1.68 -7.72 -4.21
N ASP A 46 2.81 -7.97 -3.55
CA ASP A 46 3.49 -9.28 -3.65
C ASP A 46 2.62 -10.42 -3.11
N ALA A 47 1.90 -10.22 -2.00
CA ALA A 47 1.14 -11.30 -1.38
C ALA A 47 -0.13 -11.68 -2.16
N TYR A 48 -0.77 -10.72 -2.83
CA TYR A 48 -2.08 -10.92 -3.46
C TYR A 48 -2.05 -10.92 -4.99
N TRP A 49 -1.08 -10.26 -5.61
CA TRP A 49 -1.02 -10.10 -7.07
C TRP A 49 0.13 -10.86 -7.74
N THR A 50 1.05 -11.46 -6.99
CA THR A 50 2.05 -12.38 -7.56
C THR A 50 1.34 -13.55 -8.25
N GLY A 51 1.53 -13.67 -9.57
CA GLY A 51 0.92 -14.70 -10.42
C GLY A 51 -0.30 -14.24 -11.24
N VAL A 52 -0.80 -13.01 -11.07
CA VAL A 52 -1.87 -12.47 -11.92
C VAL A 52 -1.31 -11.92 -13.25
N GLU A 53 -0.09 -11.38 -13.26
CA GLU A 53 0.60 -11.01 -14.51
C GLU A 53 0.92 -12.23 -15.40
N GLU A 54 1.17 -13.40 -14.81
CA GLU A 54 1.36 -14.66 -15.57
C GLU A 54 0.05 -15.19 -16.19
N GLN A 55 -1.12 -14.80 -15.65
CA GLN A 55 -2.43 -15.18 -16.17
C GLN A 55 -2.94 -14.25 -17.28
N GLU A 56 -2.56 -12.96 -17.28
CA GLU A 56 -2.92 -12.03 -18.37
C GLU A 56 -2.00 -12.14 -19.59
N ALA A 57 -0.81 -12.74 -19.45
CA ALA A 57 0.16 -12.92 -20.53
C ALA A 57 0.08 -14.29 -21.24
N ALA A 58 -0.86 -15.17 -20.86
CA ALA A 58 -1.08 -16.51 -21.42
C ALA A 58 -2.38 -16.59 -22.25
#